data_AF-A0A8T5PLA8-F1
#
_entry.id   AF-A0A8T5PLA8-F1
#
_cell.length_a   1.000
_cell.length_b   1.000
_cell.length_c   1.000
_cell.angle_alpha   90.00
_cell.angle_beta   90.00
_cell.angle_gamma   90.00
#
_symmetry.space_group_name_H-M   'P 1'
#
loop_
_entity.id
_entity.type
_entity.pdbx_description
1 polymer ?
#
loop_
_entity_poly.entity_id
_entity_poly.type
_entity_poly.pdbx_seq_one_letter_code
_entity_poly.pdbx_strand_id
1 'polypeptide(L)'
;MNEKELTKELLQKYKEKLKKELGGITENPKSMPGKRVISREYKEFKESFFPKPMGFYEKACNFSEKIAKIKPEAKKRAELMRSIGICHLEMSPEGAYAFAIFLPALVLILGVLISFVLFDSLFLVFFFVFLALALIYPLMQLPNFWANRWRMRASNQMVQCIFYVVTYMRHTSNLERALEFASDHLAAPLSLDLRKVLWDVETGEFDTIKDSLENYLNTWKEWNREFIESFHLVESSLYEPSENRRLDMLDKALNVILTETYEKMLHYAHDLQSPITMLHMLGVILPILGLVILPLVVSFMAGEETSPARLTMYIAILYNIAIPLGVYYLGRIILSKRPTGYGETDISEENPELKKYKNILIKFGKKDIGINPIFLAGMVFLILMLIGLSPMIMHFLNPEFEITLFEGAFSVMGYICPQGAECALSEKIGPFGLGASILSLAVTLALGLGVGVYFAFRSTNVIKIRNKTKKLEDEFASALFQLGNRLGDGLPAEIAFGKTAEIMGGTTSGDFYSLVNRNITKLGMSVKEAIF
;
A
#
# COMPACT_ATOMS: atom_id res chain seq x y z
N MET A 1 27.21 69.60 -17.94
CA MET A 1 26.59 68.33 -17.53
C MET A 1 27.67 67.27 -17.58
N ASN A 2 28.02 66.70 -16.43
CA ASN A 2 29.22 65.88 -16.29
C ASN A 2 29.03 64.54 -17.02
N GLU A 3 30.06 64.01 -17.69
CA GLU A 3 29.97 62.76 -18.47
C GLU A 3 29.42 61.59 -17.64
N LYS A 4 29.68 61.60 -16.32
CA LYS A 4 29.15 60.67 -15.31
C LYS A 4 27.65 60.81 -15.04
N GLU A 5 27.07 62.00 -15.19
CA GLU A 5 25.61 62.21 -15.06
C GLU A 5 24.89 61.67 -16.30
N LEU A 6 25.45 61.91 -17.48
CA LEU A 6 24.91 61.40 -18.74
C LEU A 6 24.93 59.86 -18.79
N THR A 7 26.00 59.23 -18.27
CA THR A 7 26.07 57.76 -18.18
C THR A 7 25.04 57.20 -17.20
N LYS A 8 24.81 57.88 -16.07
CA LYS A 8 23.79 57.47 -15.09
C LYS A 8 22.38 57.57 -15.67
N GLU A 9 22.06 58.65 -16.36
CA GLU A 9 20.77 58.81 -17.05
C GLU A 9 20.55 57.75 -18.13
N LEU A 10 21.56 57.47 -18.95
CA LEU A 10 21.51 56.42 -19.96
C LEU A 10 21.30 55.03 -19.33
N LEU A 11 22.05 54.70 -18.28
CA LEU A 11 21.88 53.44 -17.53
C LEU A 11 20.47 53.31 -16.95
N GLN A 12 19.91 54.39 -16.44
CA GLN A 12 18.57 54.38 -15.84
C GLN A 12 17.49 54.22 -16.91
N LYS A 13 17.63 54.90 -18.05
CA LYS A 13 16.75 54.77 -19.21
C LYS A 13 16.76 53.35 -19.79
N TYR A 14 17.94 52.73 -19.91
CA TYR A 14 18.05 51.34 -20.38
C TYR A 14 17.53 50.33 -19.35
N LYS A 15 17.74 50.57 -18.05
CA LYS A 15 17.12 49.76 -16.98
C LYS A 15 15.60 49.81 -17.04
N GLU A 16 15.01 50.98 -17.23
CA GLU A 16 13.56 51.12 -17.35
C GLU A 16 13.01 50.45 -18.61
N LYS A 17 13.73 50.57 -19.74
CA LYS A 17 13.37 49.90 -20.99
C LYS A 17 13.42 48.38 -20.87
N LEU A 18 14.49 47.84 -20.26
CA LEU A 18 14.61 46.42 -19.93
C LEU A 18 13.51 45.96 -18.97
N LYS A 19 13.14 46.77 -17.97
CA LYS A 19 12.06 46.46 -17.02
C LYS A 19 10.68 46.43 -17.69
N LYS A 20 10.50 47.18 -18.77
CA LYS A 20 9.29 47.23 -19.60
C LYS A 20 9.21 46.06 -20.59
N GLU A 21 10.34 45.62 -21.14
CA GLU A 21 10.43 44.47 -22.05
C GLU A 21 10.41 43.12 -21.32
N LEU A 22 10.97 43.03 -20.10
CA LEU A 22 11.05 41.79 -19.31
C LEU A 22 9.88 41.56 -18.35
N GLY A 23 8.82 42.36 -18.41
CA GLY A 23 7.62 42.13 -17.61
C GLY A 23 7.87 41.96 -16.11
N GLY A 24 8.33 43.02 -15.44
CA GLY A 24 8.08 43.23 -14.00
C GLY A 24 8.39 42.07 -13.04
N ILE A 25 9.57 41.46 -13.09
CA ILE A 25 10.07 40.66 -11.96
C ILE A 25 10.70 41.62 -10.95
N THR A 26 9.87 42.14 -10.05
CA THR A 26 10.37 42.76 -8.80
C THR A 26 10.62 41.66 -7.78
N GLU A 27 11.89 41.47 -7.42
CA GLU A 27 12.29 40.72 -6.23
C GLU A 27 11.63 41.37 -5.00
N ASN A 28 10.62 40.68 -4.46
CA ASN A 28 10.00 41.00 -3.19
C ASN A 28 10.30 39.83 -2.25
N PRO A 29 11.09 39.98 -1.16
CA PRO A 29 11.53 38.85 -0.33
C PRO A 29 10.42 38.16 0.49
N LYS A 30 9.13 38.44 0.23
CA LYS A 30 7.99 37.96 1.02
C LYS A 30 6.77 37.52 0.21
N SER A 31 6.91 37.22 -1.09
CA SER A 31 5.87 36.51 -1.84
C SER A 31 6.17 35.02 -1.91
N MET A 32 5.17 34.21 -1.55
CA MET A 32 5.10 32.75 -1.76
C MET A 32 5.73 32.32 -3.09
N PRO A 33 6.29 31.10 -3.20
CA PRO A 33 6.89 30.63 -4.44
C PRO A 33 5.83 30.67 -5.54
N GLY A 34 5.94 31.67 -6.41
CA GLY A 34 5.13 31.79 -7.61
C GLY A 34 5.31 30.53 -8.42
N LYS A 35 4.20 29.95 -8.87
CA LYS A 35 4.16 28.78 -9.74
C LYS A 35 5.23 28.93 -10.82
N ARG A 36 6.32 28.16 -10.68
CA ARG A 36 7.30 27.98 -11.74
C ARG A 36 6.51 27.60 -12.99
N VAL A 37 6.80 28.22 -14.12
CA VAL A 37 6.20 27.83 -15.40
C VAL A 37 6.76 26.44 -15.70
N ILE A 38 6.05 25.43 -15.20
CA ILE A 38 6.34 24.04 -15.48
C ILE A 38 6.06 23.87 -16.97
N SER A 39 7.08 23.49 -17.76
CA SER A 39 6.91 23.21 -19.18
C SER A 39 5.76 22.22 -19.37
N ARG A 40 5.02 22.36 -20.47
CA ARG A 40 3.93 21.45 -20.80
C ARG A 40 4.43 20.00 -20.84
N GLU A 41 5.64 19.80 -21.34
CA GLU A 41 6.35 18.52 -21.38
C GLU A 41 6.65 17.96 -19.99
N TYR A 42 7.06 18.78 -19.02
CA TYR A 42 7.24 18.31 -17.64
C TYR A 42 5.91 17.97 -16.98
N LYS A 43 4.82 18.70 -17.28
CA LYS A 43 3.48 18.32 -16.79
C LYS A 43 3.00 17.02 -17.41
N GLU A 44 3.18 16.85 -18.71
CA GLU A 44 2.82 15.62 -19.43
C GLU A 44 3.66 14.45 -18.91
N PHE A 45 4.98 14.61 -18.75
CA PHE A 45 5.88 13.64 -18.09
C PHE A 45 5.42 13.33 -16.66
N LYS A 46 5.06 14.36 -15.89
CA LYS A 46 4.60 14.17 -14.51
C LYS A 46 3.29 13.37 -14.47
N GLU A 47 2.34 13.68 -15.33
CA GLU A 47 1.05 13.00 -15.41
C GLU A 47 1.14 11.58 -15.99
N SER A 48 2.11 11.31 -16.87
CA SER A 48 2.29 10.01 -17.52
C SER A 48 3.18 9.04 -16.73
N PHE A 49 4.20 9.54 -16.02
CA PHE A 49 5.18 8.69 -15.33
C PHE A 49 5.00 8.60 -13.81
N PHE A 50 4.43 9.61 -13.15
CA PHE A 50 4.13 9.47 -11.72
C PHE A 50 2.84 8.66 -11.54
N PRO A 51 2.87 7.52 -10.84
CA PRO A 51 1.66 6.75 -10.57
C PRO A 51 0.73 7.62 -9.73
N LYS A 52 -0.41 8.08 -10.28
CA LYS A 52 -1.41 8.95 -9.61
C LYS A 52 -1.55 8.60 -8.12
N PRO A 53 -0.83 9.27 -7.20
CA PRO A 53 -0.82 8.79 -5.84
C PRO A 53 -1.96 9.48 -5.12
N MET A 54 -2.92 8.69 -4.65
CA MET A 54 -3.70 9.02 -3.45
C MET A 54 -4.47 10.35 -3.46
N GLY A 55 -5.13 10.66 -4.59
CA GLY A 55 -5.89 11.90 -4.71
C GLY A 55 -6.94 12.15 -3.61
N PHE A 56 -7.43 11.13 -2.89
CA PHE A 56 -8.33 11.37 -1.75
C PHE A 56 -7.60 11.97 -0.53
N TYR A 57 -6.44 11.43 -0.14
CA TYR A 57 -5.67 11.91 1.00
C TYR A 57 -5.11 13.30 0.72
N GLU A 58 -4.55 13.52 -0.48
CA GLU A 58 -4.06 14.84 -0.90
C GLU A 58 -5.16 15.90 -0.92
N LYS A 59 -6.34 15.57 -1.48
CA LYS A 59 -7.50 16.46 -1.46
C LYS A 59 -7.96 16.75 -0.04
N ALA A 60 -7.96 15.75 0.85
CA ALA A 60 -8.34 15.92 2.25
C ALA A 60 -7.36 16.85 2.99
N CYS A 61 -6.05 16.66 2.83
CA CYS A 61 -5.04 17.54 3.41
C CYS A 61 -5.13 18.97 2.88
N ASN A 62 -5.28 19.14 1.56
CA ASN A 62 -5.40 20.45 0.93
C ASN A 62 -6.73 21.15 1.30
N PHE A 63 -7.79 20.39 1.57
CA PHE A 63 -9.04 20.92 2.11
C PHE A 63 -8.89 21.34 3.57
N SER A 64 -8.26 20.52 4.41
CA SER A 64 -7.97 20.85 5.81
C SER A 64 -7.07 22.09 5.95
N GLU A 65 -6.10 22.27 5.05
CA GLU A 65 -5.26 23.47 5.01
C GLU A 65 -6.06 24.76 4.73
N LYS A 66 -7.08 24.67 3.87
CA LYS A 66 -7.96 25.81 3.57
C LYS A 66 -8.81 26.22 4.77
N ILE A 67 -9.16 25.27 5.63
CA ILE A 67 -9.96 25.52 6.84
C ILE A 67 -9.09 26.05 7.98
N ALA A 68 -7.94 25.42 8.23
CA ALA A 68 -7.08 25.74 9.37
C ALA A 68 -5.60 25.74 8.98
N LYS A 69 -4.97 26.93 8.98
CA LYS A 69 -3.52 27.11 8.75
C LYS A 69 -2.74 26.95 10.06
N ILE A 70 -2.56 25.70 10.49
CA ILE A 70 -1.81 25.38 11.71
C ILE A 70 -0.34 25.17 11.33
N LYS A 71 0.57 25.95 11.93
CA LYS A 71 2.01 25.82 11.68
C LYS A 71 2.62 24.76 12.61
N PRO A 72 3.19 23.66 12.08
CA PRO A 72 3.87 22.66 12.88
C PRO A 72 5.21 23.18 13.41
N GLU A 73 5.71 22.55 14.47
CA GLU A 73 7.04 22.77 15.04
C GLU A 73 8.14 22.56 13.97
N ALA A 74 9.20 23.37 13.99
CA ALA A 74 10.23 23.40 12.94
C ALA A 74 10.87 22.03 12.64
N LYS A 75 11.11 21.21 13.68
CA LYS A 75 11.67 19.85 13.54
C LYS A 75 10.71 18.91 12.81
N LYS A 76 9.44 18.86 13.25
CA LYS A 76 8.40 18.05 12.61
C LYS A 76 8.10 18.51 11.19
N ARG A 77 8.19 19.82 10.94
CA ARG A 77 8.02 20.40 9.60
C ARG A 77 9.11 19.90 8.64
N ALA A 78 10.37 19.91 9.06
CA ALA A 78 11.47 19.40 8.24
C ALA A 78 11.33 17.90 7.96
N GLU A 79 10.94 17.11 8.96
CA GLU A 79 10.68 15.68 8.81
C GLU A 79 9.53 15.41 7.81
N LEU A 80 8.41 16.10 7.96
CA LEU A 80 7.27 15.99 7.06
C LEU A 80 7.62 16.44 5.64
N MET A 81 8.42 17.50 5.49
CA MET A 81 8.88 17.98 4.19
C MET A 81 9.75 16.93 3.49
N ARG A 82 10.64 16.26 4.22
CA ARG A 82 11.44 15.15 3.69
C ARG A 82 10.54 13.99 3.23
N SER A 83 9.57 13.60 4.06
CA SER A 83 8.63 12.51 3.73
C SER A 83 7.73 12.82 2.53
N ILE A 84 7.24 14.06 2.44
CA ILE A 84 6.42 14.54 1.30
C ILE A 84 7.25 14.54 0.01
N GLY A 85 8.52 14.98 0.09
CA GLY A 85 9.44 14.97 -1.05
C GLY A 85 9.69 13.57 -1.60
N ILE A 86 9.93 12.58 -0.72
CA ILE A 86 10.13 11.18 -1.11
C ILE A 86 8.92 10.61 -1.83
N CYS A 87 7.70 10.92 -1.37
CA CYS A 87 6.46 10.42 -1.99
C CYS A 87 5.96 11.26 -3.16
N HIS A 88 6.61 12.38 -3.48
CA HIS A 88 6.17 13.32 -4.52
C HIS A 88 4.72 13.80 -4.33
N LEU A 89 4.25 13.92 -3.08
CA LEU A 89 2.86 14.29 -2.77
C LEU A 89 2.63 15.79 -3.03
N GLU A 90 1.49 16.12 -3.62
CA GLU A 90 1.09 17.52 -3.87
C GLU A 90 0.41 18.15 -2.64
N MET A 91 1.11 18.19 -1.50
CA MET A 91 0.61 18.76 -0.25
C MET A 91 1.66 19.52 0.53
N SER A 92 1.20 20.44 1.38
CA SER A 92 2.05 21.14 2.34
C SER A 92 2.17 20.35 3.66
N PRO A 93 3.29 20.48 4.41
CA PRO A 93 3.40 19.97 5.78
C PRO A 93 2.29 20.49 6.70
N GLU A 94 1.85 21.73 6.47
CA GLU A 94 0.77 22.39 7.19
C GLU A 94 -0.58 21.70 6.95
N GLY A 95 -0.87 21.28 5.71
CA GLY A 95 -2.10 20.54 5.36
C GLY A 95 -2.16 19.15 5.98
N ALA A 96 -1.04 18.44 6.06
CA ALA A 96 -0.96 17.15 6.76
C ALA A 96 -1.22 17.30 8.26
N TYR A 97 -0.64 18.34 8.89
CA TYR A 97 -0.85 18.63 10.30
C TYR A 97 -2.28 19.07 10.61
N ALA A 98 -2.86 19.93 9.75
CA ALA A 98 -4.24 20.36 9.85
C ALA A 98 -5.23 19.19 9.73
N PHE A 99 -4.99 18.26 8.80
CA PHE A 99 -5.82 17.06 8.65
C PHE A 99 -5.78 16.15 9.90
N ALA A 100 -4.59 15.98 10.49
CA ALA A 100 -4.41 15.17 11.69
C ALA A 100 -5.14 15.71 12.93
N ILE A 101 -5.50 17.00 12.96
CA ILE A 101 -6.30 17.62 14.01
C ILE A 101 -7.78 17.69 13.61
N PHE A 102 -8.06 18.04 12.36
CA PHE A 102 -9.42 18.22 11.85
C PHE A 102 -10.23 16.93 11.88
N LEU A 103 -9.66 15.80 11.44
CA LEU A 103 -10.38 14.53 11.40
C LEU A 103 -10.75 14.04 12.80
N PRO A 104 -9.85 14.02 13.80
CA PRO A 104 -10.22 13.71 15.19
C PRO A 104 -11.24 14.68 15.79
N ALA A 105 -11.14 15.98 15.51
CA ALA A 105 -12.12 16.95 15.98
C ALA A 105 -13.52 16.66 15.40
N LEU A 106 -13.61 16.28 14.13
CA LEU A 106 -14.85 15.88 13.48
C LEU A 106 -15.41 14.57 14.08
N VAL A 107 -14.55 13.58 14.33
CA VAL A 107 -14.92 12.33 15.02
C VAL A 107 -15.44 12.61 16.43
N LEU A 108 -14.82 13.55 17.14
CA LEU A 108 -15.25 13.96 18.48
C LEU A 108 -16.62 14.63 18.44
N ILE A 109 -16.83 15.62 17.57
CA ILE A 109 -18.11 16.34 17.46
C ILE A 109 -19.25 15.38 17.07
N LEU A 110 -19.05 14.57 16.02
CA LEU A 110 -20.05 13.60 15.59
C LEU A 110 -20.28 12.52 16.65
N GLY A 111 -19.21 12.03 17.29
CA GLY A 111 -19.29 11.02 18.34
C GLY A 111 -20.06 11.50 19.56
N VAL A 112 -19.82 12.75 20.00
CA VAL A 112 -20.56 13.38 21.09
C VAL A 112 -22.04 13.56 20.72
N LEU A 113 -22.32 14.03 19.49
CA LEU A 113 -23.70 14.20 19.02
C LEU A 113 -24.45 12.87 18.97
N ILE A 114 -23.85 11.82 18.41
CA ILE A 114 -24.40 10.46 18.38
C ILE A 114 -24.64 9.95 19.80
N SER A 115 -23.70 10.17 20.71
CA SER A 115 -23.78 9.68 22.09
C SER A 115 -24.91 10.33 22.88
N PHE A 116 -25.13 11.64 22.71
CA PHE A 116 -26.21 12.36 23.38
C PHE A 116 -27.58 12.15 22.71
N VAL A 117 -27.64 12.15 21.37
CA VAL A 117 -28.92 12.09 20.64
C VAL A 117 -29.51 10.68 20.62
N LEU A 118 -28.69 9.63 20.49
CA LEU A 118 -29.18 8.26 20.29
C LEU A 118 -29.12 7.38 21.53
N PHE A 119 -28.19 7.62 22.46
CA PHE A 119 -27.88 6.65 23.52
C PHE A 119 -27.85 7.23 24.94
N ASP A 120 -27.89 8.56 25.09
CA ASP A 120 -27.79 9.30 26.34
C ASP A 120 -26.73 8.73 27.31
N SER A 121 -25.52 8.47 26.80
CA SER A 121 -24.47 7.76 27.53
C SER A 121 -23.19 8.59 27.64
N LEU A 122 -22.84 8.95 28.87
CA LEU A 122 -21.56 9.60 29.20
C LEU A 122 -20.34 8.71 28.86
N PHE A 123 -20.48 7.39 28.94
CA PHE A 123 -19.40 6.48 28.57
C PHE A 123 -19.03 6.59 27.09
N LEU A 124 -20.03 6.64 26.19
CA LEU A 124 -19.78 6.78 24.76
C LEU A 124 -19.11 8.11 24.43
N VAL A 125 -19.48 9.19 25.13
CA VAL A 125 -18.80 10.49 25.05
C VAL A 125 -17.32 10.32 25.39
N PHE A 126 -16.97 9.71 26.53
CA PHE A 126 -15.58 9.46 26.89
C PHE A 126 -14.86 8.56 25.90
N PHE A 127 -15.51 7.51 25.39
CA PHE A 127 -14.94 6.64 24.37
C PHE A 127 -14.56 7.41 23.10
N PHE A 128 -15.44 8.27 22.58
CA PHE A 128 -15.14 9.10 21.42
C PHE A 128 -14.06 10.16 21.70
N VAL A 129 -13.98 10.69 22.92
CA VAL A 129 -12.88 11.58 23.34
C VAL A 129 -11.54 10.84 23.31
N PHE A 130 -11.47 9.66 23.93
CA PHE A 130 -10.27 8.82 23.90
C PHE A 130 -9.90 8.40 22.48
N LEU A 131 -10.90 8.01 21.66
CA LEU A 131 -10.70 7.65 20.26
C LEU A 131 -10.13 8.82 19.45
N ALA A 132 -10.69 10.02 19.61
CA ALA A 132 -10.20 11.22 18.94
C ALA A 132 -8.74 11.50 19.33
N LEU A 133 -8.41 11.49 20.63
CA LEU A 133 -7.03 11.68 21.08
C LEU A 133 -6.08 10.61 20.55
N ALA A 134 -6.52 9.34 20.56
CA ALA A 134 -5.73 8.23 20.05
C ALA A 134 -5.50 8.31 18.53
N LEU A 135 -6.44 8.86 17.76
CA LEU A 135 -6.35 9.02 16.31
C LEU A 135 -5.36 10.11 15.87
N ILE A 136 -5.04 11.09 16.72
CA ILE A 136 -4.10 12.17 16.36
C ILE A 136 -2.73 11.61 15.98
N TYR A 137 -2.16 10.74 16.82
CA TYR A 137 -0.83 10.18 16.60
C TYR A 137 -0.67 9.42 15.26
N PRO A 138 -1.53 8.43 14.92
CA PRO A 138 -1.41 7.70 13.66
C PRO A 138 -1.65 8.59 12.45
N LEU A 139 -2.57 9.58 12.54
CA LEU A 139 -2.83 10.51 11.43
C LEU A 139 -1.64 11.43 11.18
N MET A 140 -0.96 11.91 12.23
CA MET A 140 0.27 12.68 12.08
C MET A 140 1.39 11.86 11.43
N GLN A 141 1.46 10.56 11.72
CA GLN A 141 2.46 9.65 11.16
C GLN A 141 2.11 9.15 9.74
N LEU A 142 0.96 9.51 9.18
CA LEU A 142 0.56 9.04 7.85
C LEU A 142 1.58 9.38 6.75
N PRO A 143 2.08 10.63 6.59
CA PRO A 143 3.08 10.95 5.56
C PRO A 143 4.34 10.10 5.71
N ASN A 144 4.82 9.91 6.95
CA ASN A 144 5.97 9.07 7.25
C ASN A 144 5.71 7.61 6.89
N PHE A 145 4.51 7.11 7.17
CA PHE A 145 4.12 5.74 6.81
C PHE A 145 4.06 5.54 5.30
N TRP A 146 3.55 6.52 4.55
CA TRP A 146 3.56 6.49 3.09
C TRP A 146 4.98 6.58 2.53
N ALA A 147 5.83 7.45 3.08
CA ALA A 147 7.25 7.57 2.71
C ALA A 147 7.99 6.26 2.96
N ASN A 148 7.76 5.61 4.10
CA ASN A 148 8.33 4.32 4.40
C ASN A 148 7.82 3.23 3.44
N ARG A 149 6.54 3.24 3.04
CA ARG A 149 6.04 2.29 2.03
C ARG A 149 6.67 2.52 0.65
N TRP A 150 6.80 3.77 0.23
CA TRP A 150 7.47 4.11 -1.03
C TRP A 150 8.93 3.64 -1.00
N ARG A 151 9.63 3.94 0.10
CA ARG A 151 11.01 3.49 0.33
C ARG A 151 11.13 1.97 0.35
N MET A 152 10.23 1.25 1.02
CA MET A 152 10.22 -0.22 1.01
C MET A 152 10.01 -0.76 -0.40
N ARG A 153 9.09 -0.18 -1.19
CA ARG A 153 8.89 -0.59 -2.60
C ARG A 153 10.14 -0.37 -3.46
N ALA A 154 10.77 0.79 -3.35
CA ALA A 154 12.04 1.08 -4.03
C ALA A 154 13.13 0.10 -3.59
N SER A 155 13.17 -0.18 -2.29
CA SER A 155 14.20 -1.04 -1.73
C SER A 155 14.06 -2.50 -2.14
N ASN A 156 12.84 -2.98 -2.37
CA ASN A 156 12.60 -4.32 -2.89
C ASN A 156 13.18 -4.53 -4.30
N GLN A 157 13.41 -3.45 -5.04
CA GLN A 157 13.94 -3.45 -6.39
C GLN A 157 15.46 -3.23 -6.45
N MET A 158 16.12 -2.98 -5.31
CA MET A 158 17.55 -2.64 -5.28
C MET A 158 18.46 -3.78 -5.75
N VAL A 159 18.17 -5.02 -5.32
CA VAL A 159 18.90 -6.21 -5.78
C VAL A 159 18.78 -6.35 -7.30
N GLN A 160 17.56 -6.19 -7.83
CA GLN A 160 17.28 -6.29 -9.26
C GLN A 160 17.91 -5.13 -10.05
N CYS A 161 17.97 -3.94 -9.46
CA CYS A 161 18.65 -2.78 -10.02
C CYS A 161 20.14 -3.04 -10.19
N ILE A 162 20.83 -3.45 -9.11
CA ILE A 162 22.25 -3.83 -9.19
C ILE A 162 22.45 -4.96 -10.20
N PHE A 163 21.57 -5.96 -10.22
CA PHE A 163 21.63 -7.03 -11.21
C PHE A 163 21.55 -6.52 -12.66
N TYR A 164 20.61 -5.62 -12.97
CA TYR A 164 20.51 -5.07 -14.33
C TYR A 164 21.70 -4.18 -14.71
N VAL A 165 22.14 -3.32 -13.79
CA VAL A 165 23.33 -2.48 -13.99
C VAL A 165 24.56 -3.36 -14.22
N VAL A 166 24.81 -4.34 -13.36
CA VAL A 166 25.93 -5.29 -13.49
C VAL A 166 25.83 -6.07 -14.79
N THR A 167 24.65 -6.61 -15.14
CA THR A 167 24.45 -7.38 -16.37
C THR A 167 24.80 -6.57 -17.60
N TYR A 168 24.37 -5.30 -17.67
CA TYR A 168 24.72 -4.40 -18.76
C TYR A 168 26.22 -4.08 -18.76
N MET A 169 26.78 -3.77 -17.60
CA MET A 169 28.19 -3.41 -17.42
C MET A 169 29.16 -4.53 -17.78
N ARG A 170 28.76 -5.80 -17.58
CA ARG A 170 29.54 -6.98 -18.01
C ARG A 170 29.76 -6.99 -19.51
N HIS A 171 28.72 -6.65 -20.29
CA HIS A 171 28.79 -6.59 -21.75
C HIS A 171 29.45 -5.30 -22.25
N THR A 172 29.07 -4.15 -21.68
CA THR A 172 29.51 -2.82 -22.13
C THR A 172 29.83 -1.93 -20.93
N SER A 173 31.07 -1.45 -20.85
CA SER A 173 31.57 -0.62 -19.75
C SER A 173 31.10 0.84 -19.82
N ASN A 174 29.79 1.07 -19.74
CA ASN A 174 29.19 2.40 -19.76
C ASN A 174 28.08 2.50 -18.70
N LEU A 175 28.33 3.31 -17.67
CA LEU A 175 27.41 3.49 -16.53
C LEU A 175 26.11 4.19 -16.93
N GLU A 176 26.15 5.20 -17.79
CA GLU A 176 24.98 5.92 -18.28
C GLU A 176 23.95 4.98 -18.90
N ARG A 177 24.42 4.18 -19.86
CA ARG A 177 23.57 3.21 -20.54
C ARG A 177 23.15 2.06 -19.63
N ALA A 178 23.97 1.70 -18.65
CA ALA A 178 23.60 0.70 -17.65
C ALA A 178 22.47 1.20 -16.75
N LEU A 179 22.50 2.48 -16.34
CA LEU A 179 21.43 3.12 -15.58
C LEU A 179 20.17 3.30 -16.42
N GLU A 180 20.30 3.70 -17.68
CA GLU A 180 19.20 3.77 -18.64
C GLU A 180 18.52 2.40 -18.80
N PHE A 181 19.31 1.36 -19.06
CA PHE A 181 18.83 -0.02 -19.17
C PHE A 181 18.13 -0.48 -17.90
N ALA A 182 18.71 -0.24 -16.72
CA ALA A 182 18.05 -0.57 -15.45
C ALA A 182 16.75 0.22 -15.28
N SER A 183 16.72 1.51 -15.64
CA SER A 183 15.53 2.35 -15.50
C SER A 183 14.37 1.92 -16.39
N ASP A 184 14.64 1.32 -17.55
CA ASP A 184 13.61 0.84 -18.47
C ASP A 184 13.02 -0.52 -18.09
N HIS A 185 13.78 -1.33 -17.34
CA HIS A 185 13.36 -2.68 -16.93
C HIS A 185 12.90 -2.76 -15.48
N LEU A 186 13.12 -1.70 -14.69
CA LEU A 186 12.59 -1.60 -13.33
C LEU A 186 11.18 -0.99 -13.33
N ALA A 187 10.33 -1.49 -12.45
CA ALA A 187 9.07 -0.83 -12.15
C ALA A 187 9.29 0.42 -11.27
N ALA A 188 8.34 1.36 -11.29
CA ALA A 188 8.34 2.46 -10.33
C ALA A 188 8.25 1.88 -8.90
N PRO A 189 8.97 2.44 -7.91
CA PRO A 189 9.53 3.80 -7.90
C PRO A 189 10.99 3.94 -8.33
N LEU A 190 11.81 2.88 -8.29
CA LEU A 190 13.25 3.01 -8.48
C LEU A 190 13.62 3.39 -9.92
N SER A 191 12.83 2.99 -10.92
CA SER A 191 13.01 3.44 -12.31
C SER A 191 12.87 4.94 -12.48
N LEU A 192 11.94 5.57 -11.76
CA LEU A 192 11.75 7.03 -11.79
C LEU A 192 12.95 7.73 -11.15
N ASP A 193 13.47 7.17 -10.07
CA ASP A 193 14.65 7.70 -9.39
C ASP A 193 15.89 7.64 -10.31
N LEU A 194 16.11 6.53 -11.02
CA LEU A 194 17.19 6.41 -12.00
C LEU A 194 17.01 7.33 -13.22
N ARG A 195 15.78 7.46 -13.74
CA ARG A 195 15.47 8.41 -14.81
C ARG A 195 15.73 9.84 -14.38
N LYS A 196 15.46 10.17 -13.11
CA LYS A 196 15.78 11.46 -12.55
C LYS A 196 17.29 11.69 -12.50
N VAL A 197 18.08 10.68 -12.08
CA VAL A 197 19.55 10.78 -12.10
C VAL A 197 20.08 11.12 -13.50
N LEU A 198 19.52 10.50 -14.55
CA LEU A 198 19.86 10.81 -15.95
C LEU A 198 19.39 12.23 -16.34
N TRP A 199 18.14 12.56 -16.03
CA TRP A 199 17.53 13.85 -16.33
C TRP A 199 18.26 15.04 -15.67
N ASP A 200 18.72 14.88 -14.44
CA ASP A 200 19.44 15.94 -13.71
C ASP A 200 20.80 16.26 -14.39
N VAL A 201 21.37 15.30 -15.14
CA VAL A 201 22.54 15.53 -16.00
C VAL A 201 22.15 16.18 -17.33
N GLU A 202 21.10 15.69 -17.99
CA GLU A 202 20.60 16.27 -19.26
C GLU A 202 20.17 17.74 -19.10
N THR A 203 19.63 18.10 -17.92
CA THR A 203 19.21 19.47 -17.61
C THR A 203 20.33 20.35 -17.08
N GLY A 204 21.54 19.81 -16.88
CA GLY A 204 22.71 20.53 -16.41
C GLY A 204 22.66 20.90 -14.93
N GLU A 205 21.88 20.18 -14.10
CA GLU A 205 21.98 20.29 -12.63
C GLU A 205 23.29 19.65 -12.13
N PHE A 206 23.75 18.58 -12.78
CA PHE A 206 25.04 17.93 -12.53
C PHE A 206 25.85 17.81 -13.82
N ASP A 207 27.18 17.93 -13.71
CA ASP A 207 28.11 17.81 -14.84
C ASP A 207 28.31 16.36 -15.29
N THR A 208 28.24 15.40 -14.36
CA THR A 208 28.45 13.98 -14.64
C THR A 208 27.38 13.10 -14.00
N ILE A 209 27.15 11.94 -14.64
CA ILE A 209 26.25 10.91 -14.10
C ILE A 209 26.74 10.37 -12.78
N LYS A 210 28.05 10.31 -12.58
CA LYS A 210 28.63 9.92 -11.29
C LYS A 210 28.21 10.89 -10.19
N ASP A 211 28.30 12.20 -10.42
CA ASP A 211 27.94 13.20 -9.40
C ASP A 211 26.44 13.20 -9.10
N SER A 212 25.61 13.07 -10.15
CA SER A 212 24.15 12.95 -10.00
C SER A 212 23.76 11.67 -9.24
N LEU A 213 24.38 10.54 -9.60
CA LEU A 213 24.15 9.26 -8.94
C LEU A 213 24.60 9.31 -7.47
N GLU A 214 25.76 9.90 -7.19
CA GLU A 214 26.26 10.05 -5.83
C GLU A 214 25.34 10.90 -4.95
N ASN A 215 24.79 11.99 -5.50
CA ASN A 215 23.78 12.79 -4.81
C ASN A 215 22.53 11.96 -4.47
N TYR A 216 22.07 11.12 -5.40
CA TYR A 216 20.96 10.19 -5.16
C TYR A 216 21.31 9.12 -4.12
N LEU A 217 22.47 8.46 -4.24
CA LEU A 217 22.92 7.41 -3.31
C LEU A 217 23.07 7.94 -1.88
N ASN A 218 23.50 9.19 -1.70
CA ASN A 218 23.58 9.82 -0.39
C ASN A 218 22.23 9.92 0.33
N THR A 219 21.10 9.96 -0.39
CA THR A 219 19.76 9.91 0.22
C THR A 219 19.46 8.57 0.91
N TRP A 220 20.16 7.50 0.50
CA TRP A 220 19.99 6.13 1.00
C TRP A 220 20.93 5.77 2.16
N LYS A 221 21.87 6.66 2.52
CA LYS A 221 22.92 6.40 3.53
C LYS A 221 22.41 5.97 4.90
N GLU A 222 21.22 6.45 5.29
CA GLU A 222 20.56 6.10 6.55
C GLU A 222 19.81 4.75 6.50
N TRP A 223 19.50 4.24 5.31
CA TRP A 223 18.54 3.15 5.12
C TRP A 223 19.16 1.88 4.53
N ASN A 224 20.04 2.03 3.54
CA ASN A 224 20.66 0.93 2.83
C ASN A 224 22.07 1.34 2.39
N ARG A 225 23.07 0.97 3.19
CA ARG A 225 24.48 1.28 2.89
C ARG A 225 25.04 0.34 1.84
N GLU A 226 24.48 -0.85 1.75
CA GLU A 226 24.99 -1.96 0.95
C GLU A 226 24.66 -1.73 -0.53
N PHE A 227 23.53 -1.06 -0.79
CA PHE A 227 23.19 -0.52 -2.10
C PHE A 227 24.20 0.53 -2.59
N ILE A 228 24.65 1.41 -1.69
CA ILE A 228 25.66 2.43 -1.98
C ILE A 228 27.00 1.76 -2.25
N GLU A 229 27.43 0.85 -1.38
CA GLU A 229 28.67 0.08 -1.56
C GLU A 229 28.67 -0.72 -2.86
N SER A 230 27.54 -1.31 -3.23
CA SER A 230 27.39 -2.05 -4.48
C SER A 230 27.55 -1.13 -5.69
N PHE A 231 26.95 0.07 -5.67
CA PHE A 231 27.16 1.06 -6.73
C PHE A 231 28.60 1.57 -6.78
N HIS A 232 29.25 1.81 -5.63
CA HIS A 232 30.65 2.19 -5.61
C HIS A 232 31.57 1.09 -6.19
N LEU A 233 31.26 -0.19 -5.98
CA LEU A 233 31.98 -1.29 -6.63
C LEU A 233 31.75 -1.28 -8.15
N VAL A 234 30.51 -1.04 -8.61
CA VAL A 234 30.22 -0.87 -10.05
C VAL A 234 30.98 0.31 -10.64
N GLU A 235 31.00 1.46 -9.98
CA GLU A 235 31.76 2.63 -10.42
C GLU A 235 33.27 2.36 -10.43
N SER A 236 33.79 1.71 -9.39
CA SER A 236 35.21 1.35 -9.29
C SER A 236 35.63 0.45 -10.45
N SER A 237 34.71 -0.36 -10.98
CA SER A 237 34.98 -1.25 -12.12
C SER A 237 35.36 -0.49 -13.40
N LEU A 238 34.91 0.76 -13.55
CA LEU A 238 35.26 1.61 -14.70
C LEU A 238 36.73 2.04 -14.70
N TYR A 239 37.39 1.99 -13.55
CA TYR A 239 38.79 2.39 -13.37
C TYR A 239 39.75 1.20 -13.36
N GLU A 240 39.24 -0.04 -13.44
CA GLU A 240 40.08 -1.24 -13.48
C GLU A 240 40.72 -1.45 -14.86
N PRO A 241 42.05 -1.58 -14.93
CA PRO A 241 42.74 -1.79 -16.20
C PRO A 241 42.61 -3.23 -16.73
N SER A 242 42.32 -4.20 -15.86
CA SER A 242 42.21 -5.62 -16.22
C SER A 242 40.75 -6.03 -16.35
N GLU A 243 40.39 -6.62 -17.49
CA GLU A 243 39.02 -7.07 -17.74
C GLU A 243 38.54 -8.13 -16.74
N ASN A 244 39.42 -9.08 -16.36
CA ASN A 244 39.08 -10.08 -15.34
C ASN A 244 38.75 -9.42 -14.00
N ARG A 245 39.59 -8.47 -13.53
CA ARG A 245 39.34 -7.75 -12.27
C ARG A 245 38.08 -6.89 -12.33
N ARG A 246 37.80 -6.28 -13.48
CA ARG A 246 36.56 -5.53 -13.72
C ARG A 246 35.34 -6.44 -13.54
N LEU A 247 35.34 -7.62 -14.15
CA LEU A 247 34.25 -8.59 -14.03
C LEU A 247 34.12 -9.11 -12.59
N ASP A 248 35.23 -9.45 -11.93
CA ASP A 248 35.24 -9.88 -10.53
C ASP A 248 34.66 -8.81 -9.59
N MET A 249 34.95 -7.52 -9.86
CA MET A 249 34.41 -6.42 -9.06
C MET A 249 32.91 -6.21 -9.29
N LEU A 250 32.41 -6.39 -10.51
CA LEU A 250 30.97 -6.39 -10.80
C LEU A 250 30.26 -7.56 -10.11
N ASP A 251 30.85 -8.76 -10.11
CA ASP A 251 30.32 -9.92 -9.39
C ASP A 251 30.35 -9.69 -7.87
N LYS A 252 31.39 -9.03 -7.36
CA LYS A 252 31.45 -8.61 -5.96
C LYS A 252 30.34 -7.63 -5.60
N ALA A 253 30.03 -6.65 -6.46
CA ALA A 253 28.93 -5.72 -6.25
C ALA A 253 27.59 -6.45 -6.10
N LEU A 254 27.33 -7.43 -6.96
CA LEU A 254 26.11 -8.24 -6.89
C LEU A 254 26.07 -9.12 -5.63
N ASN A 255 27.20 -9.73 -5.27
CA ASN A 255 27.28 -10.58 -4.08
C ASN A 255 27.10 -9.81 -2.77
N VAL A 256 27.63 -8.58 -2.67
CA VAL A 256 27.46 -7.72 -1.50
C VAL A 256 25.97 -7.44 -1.28
N ILE A 257 25.26 -6.91 -2.28
CA ILE A 257 23.83 -6.59 -2.09
C ILE A 257 22.99 -7.83 -1.75
N LEU A 258 23.30 -9.01 -2.33
CA LEU A 258 22.58 -10.25 -2.07
C LEU A 258 22.82 -10.77 -0.65
N THR A 259 24.08 -10.86 -0.24
CA THR A 259 24.49 -11.43 1.06
C THR A 259 23.98 -10.56 2.20
N GLU A 260 24.20 -9.25 2.10
CA GLU A 260 23.78 -8.29 3.12
C GLU A 260 22.25 -8.21 3.26
N THR A 261 21.54 -8.28 2.13
CA THR A 261 20.07 -8.33 2.15
C THR A 261 19.58 -9.59 2.85
N TYR A 262 20.23 -10.73 2.62
CA TYR A 262 19.91 -11.99 3.29
C TYR A 262 20.17 -11.92 4.80
N GLU A 263 21.33 -11.43 5.23
CA GLU A 263 21.68 -11.29 6.65
C GLU A 263 20.72 -10.35 7.38
N LYS A 264 20.36 -9.21 6.80
CA LYS A 264 19.35 -8.30 7.37
C LYS A 264 17.99 -8.97 7.53
N MET A 265 17.57 -9.76 6.54
CA MET A 265 16.30 -10.48 6.62
C MET A 265 16.33 -11.55 7.71
N LEU A 266 17.48 -12.22 7.91
CA LEU A 266 17.69 -13.20 8.98
C LEU A 266 17.59 -12.53 10.36
N HIS A 267 18.28 -11.42 10.58
CA HIS A 267 18.20 -10.65 11.82
C HIS A 267 16.79 -10.16 12.11
N TYR A 268 16.10 -9.61 11.11
CA TYR A 268 14.71 -9.20 11.25
C TYR A 268 13.78 -10.35 11.61
N ALA A 269 13.99 -11.55 11.03
CA ALA A 269 13.19 -12.72 11.36
C ALA A 269 13.33 -13.11 12.85
N HIS A 270 14.53 -12.98 13.42
CA HIS A 270 14.76 -13.19 14.86
C HIS A 270 14.14 -12.07 15.72
N ASP A 271 14.34 -10.80 15.34
CA ASP A 271 13.82 -9.64 16.07
C ASP A 271 12.28 -9.59 16.10
N LEU A 272 11.63 -10.24 15.13
CA LEU A 272 10.16 -10.34 15.05
C LEU A 272 9.54 -11.17 16.17
N GLN A 273 10.29 -12.05 16.85
CA GLN A 273 9.74 -12.95 17.86
C GLN A 273 9.05 -12.18 19.00
N SER A 274 9.70 -11.16 19.55
CA SER A 274 9.18 -10.37 20.67
C SER A 274 7.93 -9.55 20.29
N PRO A 275 7.93 -8.77 19.20
CA PRO A 275 6.74 -8.06 18.74
C PRO A 275 5.56 -8.97 18.41
N ILE A 276 5.80 -10.14 17.81
CA ILE A 276 4.74 -11.13 17.53
C ILE A 276 4.16 -11.68 18.84
N THR A 277 5.01 -11.94 19.84
CA THR A 277 4.56 -12.39 21.16
C THR A 277 3.70 -11.31 21.82
N MET A 278 4.12 -10.04 21.79
CA MET A 278 3.30 -8.92 22.28
C MET A 278 1.95 -8.84 21.58
N LEU A 279 1.93 -8.98 20.24
CA LEU A 279 0.70 -8.97 19.46
C LEU A 279 -0.22 -10.14 19.84
N HIS A 280 0.34 -11.34 20.07
CA HIS A 280 -0.40 -12.50 20.56
C HIS A 280 -0.96 -12.28 21.97
N MET A 281 -0.16 -11.71 22.88
CA MET A 281 -0.61 -11.38 24.24
C MET A 281 -1.78 -10.40 24.21
N LEU A 282 -1.69 -9.33 23.42
CA LEU A 282 -2.75 -8.31 23.31
C LEU A 282 -3.98 -8.81 22.55
N GLY A 283 -3.78 -9.53 21.45
CA GLY A 283 -4.86 -9.89 20.53
C GLY A 283 -5.57 -11.21 20.85
N VAL A 284 -4.94 -12.10 21.60
CA VAL A 284 -5.49 -13.42 21.93
C VAL A 284 -5.65 -13.58 23.44
N ILE A 285 -4.56 -13.45 24.20
CA ILE A 285 -4.57 -13.79 25.63
C ILE A 285 -5.36 -12.76 26.45
N LEU A 286 -5.19 -11.46 26.21
CA LEU A 286 -5.94 -10.41 26.92
C LEU A 286 -7.46 -10.55 26.73
N PRO A 287 -7.99 -10.76 25.50
CA PRO A 287 -9.40 -11.05 25.32
C PRO A 287 -9.87 -12.29 26.07
N ILE A 288 -9.13 -13.40 26.01
CA ILE A 288 -9.48 -14.65 26.72
C ILE A 288 -9.55 -14.41 28.22
N LEU A 289 -8.52 -13.79 28.80
CA LEU A 289 -8.50 -13.44 30.23
C LEU A 289 -9.66 -12.52 30.60
N GLY A 290 -9.91 -11.50 29.78
CA GLY A 290 -11.01 -10.60 30.04
C GLY A 290 -12.38 -11.27 29.93
N LEU A 291 -12.56 -12.27 29.05
CA LEU A 291 -13.78 -13.11 29.02
C LEU A 291 -13.95 -13.92 30.31
N VAL A 292 -12.85 -14.42 30.90
CA VAL A 292 -12.89 -15.13 32.18
C VAL A 292 -13.25 -14.20 33.33
N ILE A 293 -12.77 -12.95 33.32
CA ILE A 293 -13.04 -11.95 34.36
C ILE A 293 -14.42 -11.28 34.15
N LEU A 294 -14.99 -11.36 32.94
CA LEU A 294 -16.23 -10.67 32.56
C LEU A 294 -17.41 -10.92 33.51
N PRO A 295 -17.71 -12.15 33.97
CA PRO A 295 -18.79 -12.38 34.94
C PRO A 295 -18.58 -11.62 36.25
N LEU A 296 -17.32 -11.51 36.69
CA LEU A 296 -16.95 -10.76 37.89
C LEU A 296 -17.14 -9.26 37.68
N VAL A 297 -16.69 -8.72 36.53
CA VAL A 297 -16.92 -7.31 36.16
C VAL A 297 -18.40 -7.00 36.09
N VAL A 298 -19.19 -7.83 35.42
CA VAL A 298 -20.65 -7.67 35.31
C VAL A 298 -21.28 -7.68 36.69
N SER A 299 -20.92 -8.63 37.56
CA SER A 299 -21.48 -8.75 38.91
C SER A 299 -21.16 -7.54 39.81
N PHE A 300 -20.01 -6.88 39.63
CA PHE A 300 -19.62 -5.72 40.42
C PHE A 300 -20.08 -4.38 39.79
N MET A 301 -20.29 -4.33 38.47
CA MET A 301 -20.71 -3.12 37.75
C MET A 301 -22.23 -3.04 37.46
N ALA A 302 -22.96 -4.13 37.67
CA ALA A 302 -24.42 -4.16 37.65
C ALA A 302 -24.99 -3.51 38.92
N GLY A 303 -24.88 -2.18 39.03
CA GLY A 303 -25.63 -1.37 39.98
C GLY A 303 -27.01 -0.96 39.41
N GLU A 304 -27.85 -0.34 40.24
CA GLU A 304 -29.21 0.10 39.89
C GLU A 304 -29.27 1.05 38.65
N GLU A 305 -28.18 1.76 38.36
CA GLU A 305 -28.13 2.73 37.26
C GLU A 305 -27.67 2.17 35.90
N THR A 306 -27.07 0.97 35.86
CA THR A 306 -26.49 0.41 34.62
C THR A 306 -27.39 -0.69 34.07
N SER A 307 -28.27 -0.33 33.12
CA SER A 307 -29.09 -1.32 32.41
C SER A 307 -28.21 -2.38 31.74
N PRO A 308 -28.54 -3.69 31.82
CA PRO A 308 -27.74 -4.77 31.20
C PRO A 308 -27.40 -4.54 29.73
N ALA A 309 -28.32 -3.95 28.96
CA ALA A 309 -28.11 -3.62 27.55
C ALA A 309 -26.95 -2.62 27.30
N ARG A 310 -26.76 -1.64 28.18
CA ARG A 310 -25.64 -0.68 28.09
C ARG A 310 -24.30 -1.35 28.36
N LEU A 311 -24.25 -2.25 29.33
CA LEU A 311 -23.03 -3.01 29.63
C LEU A 311 -22.63 -3.92 28.46
N THR A 312 -23.60 -4.60 27.84
CA THR A 312 -23.38 -5.39 26.62
C THR A 312 -22.81 -4.54 25.49
N MET A 313 -23.32 -3.32 25.31
CA MET A 313 -22.81 -2.38 24.31
C MET A 313 -21.35 -1.99 24.58
N TYR A 314 -20.98 -1.71 25.83
CA TYR A 314 -19.60 -1.35 26.19
C TYR A 314 -18.62 -2.49 25.94
N ILE A 315 -19.00 -3.71 26.32
CA ILE A 315 -18.23 -4.93 26.05
C ILE A 315 -18.09 -5.14 24.54
N ALA A 316 -19.18 -5.00 23.78
CA ALA A 316 -19.17 -5.20 22.33
C ALA A 316 -18.23 -4.20 21.62
N ILE A 317 -18.25 -2.93 22.00
CA ILE A 317 -17.36 -1.91 21.42
C ILE A 317 -15.90 -2.22 21.76
N LEU A 318 -15.60 -2.55 23.02
CA LEU A 318 -14.23 -2.83 23.46
C LEU A 318 -13.65 -4.06 22.73
N TYR A 319 -14.38 -5.17 22.70
CA TYR A 319 -13.90 -6.44 22.18
C TYR A 319 -13.97 -6.55 20.65
N ASN A 320 -15.02 -6.04 20.02
CA ASN A 320 -15.20 -6.20 18.57
C ASN A 320 -14.60 -5.05 17.76
N ILE A 321 -14.33 -3.90 18.37
CA ILE A 321 -13.83 -2.71 17.65
C ILE A 321 -12.47 -2.29 18.20
N ALA A 322 -12.36 -1.95 19.49
CA ALA A 322 -11.15 -1.32 20.03
C ALA A 322 -9.92 -2.26 20.00
N ILE A 323 -10.06 -3.50 20.51
CA ILE A 323 -8.95 -4.47 20.52
C ILE A 323 -8.51 -4.83 19.09
N PRO A 324 -9.41 -5.25 18.17
CA PRO A 324 -9.01 -5.58 16.81
C PRO A 324 -8.35 -4.41 16.07
N LEU A 325 -8.81 -3.17 16.26
CA LEU A 325 -8.16 -1.98 15.70
C LEU A 325 -6.75 -1.78 16.27
N GLY A 326 -6.57 -1.95 17.58
CA GLY A 326 -5.27 -1.86 18.24
C GLY A 326 -4.30 -2.93 17.74
N VAL A 327 -4.75 -4.18 17.66
CA VAL A 327 -3.98 -5.31 17.13
C VAL A 327 -3.62 -5.09 15.66
N TYR A 328 -4.57 -4.64 14.84
CA TYR A 328 -4.32 -4.30 13.44
C TYR A 328 -3.27 -3.18 13.34
N TYR A 329 -3.40 -2.11 14.12
CA TYR A 329 -2.45 -1.00 14.13
C TYR A 329 -1.04 -1.45 14.51
N LEU A 330 -0.88 -2.21 15.60
CA LEU A 330 0.40 -2.76 16.00
C LEU A 330 0.98 -3.71 14.94
N GLY A 331 0.16 -4.59 14.37
CA GLY A 331 0.56 -5.47 13.28
C GLY A 331 1.10 -4.69 12.08
N ARG A 332 0.46 -3.58 11.72
CA ARG A 332 0.93 -2.69 10.64
C ARG A 332 2.25 -2.01 10.97
N ILE A 333 2.47 -1.60 12.23
CA ILE A 333 3.75 -1.03 12.67
C ILE A 333 4.86 -2.08 12.56
N ILE A 334 4.63 -3.30 13.06
CA ILE A 334 5.60 -4.40 13.04
C ILE A 334 6.02 -4.71 11.60
N LEU A 335 5.03 -4.88 10.70
CA LEU A 335 5.29 -5.17 9.28
C LEU A 335 5.99 -4.02 8.53
N SER A 336 5.86 -2.77 9.00
CA SER A 336 6.51 -1.62 8.36
C SER A 336 8.01 -1.52 8.62
N LYS A 337 8.55 -2.35 9.52
CA LYS A 337 9.99 -2.45 9.82
C LYS A 337 10.70 -3.52 9.00
N ARG A 338 10.00 -4.20 8.07
CA ARG A 338 10.59 -5.23 7.23
C ARG A 338 11.79 -4.67 6.45
N PRO A 339 12.96 -5.32 6.49
CA PRO A 339 14.12 -4.94 5.68
C PRO A 339 13.84 -5.03 4.20
N THR A 340 14.78 -4.44 3.47
CA THR A 340 14.95 -4.50 2.03
C THR A 340 14.93 -5.97 1.58
N GLY A 341 14.19 -6.32 0.53
CA GLY A 341 14.18 -7.68 0.02
C GLY A 341 13.21 -7.84 -1.14
N TYR A 342 13.29 -8.95 -1.88
CA TYR A 342 12.35 -9.22 -2.97
C TYR A 342 10.93 -9.35 -2.39
N GLY A 343 10.18 -8.25 -2.45
CA GLY A 343 8.78 -8.19 -2.05
C GLY A 343 7.95 -8.15 -3.32
N GLU A 344 6.98 -9.05 -3.42
CA GLU A 344 6.03 -9.14 -4.53
C GLU A 344 5.51 -7.75 -4.89
N THR A 345 6.05 -7.17 -5.97
CA THR A 345 5.33 -6.13 -6.67
C THR A 345 4.08 -6.80 -7.20
N ASP A 346 2.91 -6.20 -6.98
CA ASP A 346 1.69 -6.76 -7.54
C ASP A 346 1.83 -6.62 -9.06
N ILE A 347 2.14 -7.73 -9.76
CA ILE A 347 2.34 -7.78 -11.22
C ILE A 347 1.10 -7.21 -11.94
N SER A 348 -0.07 -7.19 -11.28
CA SER A 348 -1.28 -6.56 -11.82
C SER A 348 -1.35 -5.03 -11.64
N GLU A 349 -0.50 -4.42 -10.83
CA GLU A 349 -0.23 -2.97 -10.87
C GLU A 349 0.61 -2.62 -12.10
N GLU A 350 1.56 -3.49 -12.48
CA GLU A 350 2.47 -3.33 -13.63
C GLU A 350 1.77 -3.60 -14.98
N ASN A 351 0.96 -4.67 -15.06
CA ASN A 351 0.24 -5.05 -16.28
C ASN A 351 -1.28 -4.86 -16.13
N PRO A 352 -1.88 -3.82 -16.74
CA PRO A 352 -3.33 -3.55 -16.66
C PRO A 352 -4.20 -4.72 -17.13
N GLU A 353 -3.67 -5.55 -18.03
CA GLU A 353 -4.37 -6.75 -18.52
C GLU A 353 -4.60 -7.79 -17.42
N LEU A 354 -3.68 -7.88 -16.45
CA LEU A 354 -3.81 -8.80 -15.34
C LEU A 354 -4.87 -8.37 -14.31
N LYS A 355 -5.28 -7.10 -14.31
CA LYS A 355 -6.38 -6.61 -13.46
C LYS A 355 -7.70 -7.32 -13.78
N LYS A 356 -7.87 -7.84 -15.00
CA LYS A 356 -9.07 -8.60 -15.41
C LYS A 356 -9.21 -9.89 -14.59
N TYR A 357 -8.11 -10.53 -14.20
CA TYR A 357 -8.14 -11.76 -13.41
C TYR A 357 -8.53 -11.55 -11.95
N LYS A 358 -8.56 -10.29 -11.45
CA LYS A 358 -9.14 -9.96 -10.13
C LYS A 358 -10.68 -10.10 -10.14
N ASN A 359 -11.30 -10.14 -11.30
CA ASN A 359 -12.74 -10.35 -11.45
C ASN A 359 -13.06 -11.83 -11.68
N ILE A 360 -14.31 -12.21 -11.40
CA ILE A 360 -14.82 -13.54 -11.72
C ILE A 360 -15.07 -13.57 -13.23
N LEU A 361 -14.25 -14.32 -13.96
CA LEU A 361 -14.40 -14.53 -15.39
C LEU A 361 -15.36 -15.71 -15.60
N ILE A 362 -16.60 -15.42 -15.95
CA ILE A 362 -17.56 -16.45 -16.38
C ILE A 362 -17.49 -16.49 -17.91
N LYS A 363 -17.08 -17.65 -18.44
CA LYS A 363 -17.07 -17.89 -19.89
C LYS A 363 -18.51 -18.10 -20.36
N PHE A 364 -19.08 -17.11 -21.04
CA PHE A 364 -20.38 -17.23 -21.70
C PHE A 364 -20.15 -17.24 -23.22
N GLY A 365 -20.01 -18.43 -23.81
CA GLY A 365 -19.70 -18.59 -25.23
C GLY A 365 -18.29 -18.08 -25.58
N LYS A 366 -18.19 -17.12 -26.52
CA LYS A 366 -16.93 -16.51 -26.99
C LYS A 366 -16.53 -15.21 -26.25
N LYS A 367 -17.32 -14.75 -25.27
CA LYS A 367 -17.03 -13.53 -24.51
C LYS A 367 -16.86 -13.83 -23.03
N ASP A 368 -15.81 -13.26 -22.45
CA ASP A 368 -15.54 -13.31 -21.02
C ASP A 368 -16.26 -12.14 -20.34
N ILE A 369 -17.26 -12.44 -19.51
CA ILE A 369 -17.93 -11.42 -18.68
C ILE A 369 -17.25 -11.43 -17.31
N GLY A 370 -16.65 -10.31 -16.94
CA GLY A 370 -16.02 -10.11 -15.64
C GLY A 370 -17.02 -9.54 -14.63
N ILE A 371 -17.46 -10.35 -13.68
CA ILE A 371 -18.28 -9.88 -12.55
C ILE A 371 -17.36 -9.49 -11.40
N ASN A 372 -17.57 -8.29 -10.85
CA ASN A 372 -16.83 -7.87 -9.65
C ASN A 372 -17.25 -8.74 -8.46
N PRO A 373 -16.32 -9.40 -7.73
CA PRO A 373 -16.61 -10.24 -6.57
C PRO A 373 -17.46 -9.56 -5.49
N ILE A 374 -17.49 -8.22 -5.45
CA ILE A 374 -18.25 -7.45 -4.48
C ILE A 374 -19.76 -7.71 -4.53
N PHE A 375 -20.32 -8.00 -5.70
CA PHE A 375 -21.75 -8.26 -5.85
C PHE A 375 -22.14 -9.60 -5.21
N LEU A 376 -21.34 -10.64 -5.45
CA LEU A 376 -21.57 -11.96 -4.87
C LEU A 376 -21.36 -11.93 -3.35
N ALA A 377 -20.30 -11.27 -2.89
CA ALA A 377 -20.03 -11.07 -1.47
C ALA A 377 -21.14 -10.27 -0.78
N GLY A 378 -21.62 -9.20 -1.41
CA GLY A 378 -22.72 -8.38 -0.92
C GLY A 378 -24.03 -9.16 -0.83
N MET A 379 -24.31 -10.03 -1.81
CA MET A 379 -25.49 -10.89 -1.79
C MET A 379 -25.44 -11.91 -0.63
N VAL A 380 -24.30 -12.59 -0.45
CA VAL A 380 -24.11 -13.53 0.67
C VAL A 380 -24.22 -12.82 2.02
N PHE A 381 -23.58 -11.66 2.14
CA PHE A 381 -23.66 -10.81 3.33
C PHE A 381 -25.11 -10.44 3.64
N LEU A 382 -25.85 -9.95 2.65
CA LEU A 382 -27.21 -9.45 2.84
C LEU A 382 -28.17 -10.58 3.23
N ILE A 383 -28.09 -11.74 2.58
CA ILE A 383 -28.93 -12.90 2.91
C ILE A 383 -28.68 -13.36 4.36
N LEU A 384 -27.41 -13.55 4.75
CA LEU A 384 -27.07 -14.00 6.10
C LEU A 384 -27.42 -12.94 7.16
N MET A 385 -27.24 -11.66 6.84
CA MET A 385 -27.61 -10.56 7.74
C MET A 385 -29.13 -10.49 7.95
N LEU A 386 -29.93 -10.68 6.89
CA LEU A 386 -31.39 -10.74 7.00
C LEU A 386 -31.84 -11.93 7.86
N ILE A 387 -31.22 -13.09 7.70
CA ILE A 387 -31.51 -14.27 8.54
C ILE A 387 -31.18 -13.97 10.01
N GLY A 388 -30.03 -13.35 10.28
CA GLY A 388 -29.61 -13.05 11.64
C GLY A 388 -30.42 -11.96 12.33
N LEU A 389 -30.88 -10.95 11.59
CA LEU A 389 -31.77 -9.90 12.09
C LEU A 389 -33.25 -10.31 12.07
N SER A 390 -33.59 -11.48 11.52
CA SER A 390 -34.98 -11.91 11.37
C SER A 390 -35.79 -11.88 12.67
N PRO A 391 -35.26 -12.27 13.85
CA PRO A 391 -36.01 -12.14 15.11
C PRO A 391 -36.43 -10.70 15.40
N MET A 392 -35.51 -9.75 15.22
CA MET A 392 -35.77 -8.33 15.47
C MET A 392 -36.75 -7.73 14.44
N ILE A 393 -36.62 -8.13 13.17
CA ILE A 393 -37.53 -7.71 12.10
C ILE A 393 -38.94 -8.27 12.35
N MET A 394 -39.05 -9.52 12.79
CA MET A 394 -40.34 -10.15 13.10
C MET A 394 -41.01 -9.48 14.29
N HIS A 395 -40.26 -9.15 15.36
CA HIS A 395 -40.81 -8.39 16.51
C HIS A 395 -41.32 -7.00 16.10
N PHE A 396 -40.61 -6.32 15.20
CA PHE A 396 -41.03 -5.01 14.69
C PHE A 396 -42.31 -5.08 13.84
N LEU A 397 -42.47 -6.13 13.03
CA LEU A 397 -43.63 -6.31 12.16
C LEU A 397 -44.85 -6.89 12.89
N ASN A 398 -44.62 -7.82 13.83
CA ASN A 398 -45.65 -8.45 14.64
C ASN A 398 -45.10 -8.78 16.04
N PRO A 399 -45.38 -7.93 17.05
CA PRO A 399 -44.93 -8.14 18.42
C PRO A 399 -45.46 -9.42 19.10
N GLU A 400 -46.55 -10.01 18.58
CA GLU A 400 -47.14 -11.27 19.08
C GLU A 400 -46.48 -12.51 18.49
N PHE A 401 -45.56 -12.35 17.54
CA PHE A 401 -44.93 -13.47 16.87
C PHE A 401 -43.99 -14.24 17.80
N GLU A 402 -44.49 -15.33 18.36
CA GLU A 402 -43.74 -16.23 19.21
C GLU A 402 -43.95 -17.69 18.77
N ILE A 403 -42.85 -18.41 18.56
CA ILE A 403 -42.88 -19.84 18.28
C ILE A 403 -42.64 -20.54 19.61
N THR A 404 -43.61 -21.31 20.09
CA THR A 404 -43.50 -22.13 21.29
C THR A 404 -43.26 -23.59 20.92
N LEU A 405 -42.30 -24.23 21.60
CA LEU A 405 -42.04 -25.67 21.52
C LEU A 405 -42.45 -26.34 22.84
N PHE A 406 -42.86 -27.61 22.77
CA PHE A 406 -43.30 -28.43 23.92
C PHE A 406 -44.42 -27.78 24.75
N GLU A 407 -45.62 -27.62 24.16
CA GLU A 407 -46.82 -27.11 24.86
C GLU A 407 -46.59 -25.80 25.66
N GLY A 408 -45.74 -24.89 25.15
CA GLY A 408 -45.46 -23.61 25.79
C GLY A 408 -44.29 -23.61 26.77
N ALA A 409 -43.59 -24.72 26.98
CA ALA A 409 -42.44 -24.79 27.88
C ALA A 409 -41.19 -24.04 27.36
N PHE A 410 -41.04 -23.90 26.04
CA PHE A 410 -39.89 -23.21 25.44
C PHE A 410 -40.35 -22.13 24.44
N SER A 411 -40.01 -20.88 24.71
CA SER A 411 -40.12 -19.77 23.76
C SER A 411 -38.86 -19.70 22.88
N VAL A 412 -39.04 -19.85 21.56
CA VAL A 412 -37.93 -19.86 20.59
C VAL A 412 -37.32 -18.46 20.41
N MET A 413 -38.14 -17.40 20.47
CA MET A 413 -37.69 -16.01 20.35
C MET A 413 -37.49 -15.35 21.73
N GLY A 414 -38.32 -15.67 22.73
CA GLY A 414 -38.10 -15.34 24.13
C GLY A 414 -37.93 -13.85 24.42
N TYR A 415 -38.99 -13.06 24.18
CA TYR A 415 -39.02 -11.62 24.48
C TYR A 415 -39.44 -11.39 25.95
N ILE A 416 -38.70 -10.58 26.69
CA ILE A 416 -38.87 -10.39 28.13
C ILE A 416 -39.33 -8.96 28.44
N CYS A 417 -40.24 -8.80 29.39
CA CYS A 417 -40.62 -7.47 29.86
C CYS A 417 -39.52 -6.84 30.74
N PRO A 418 -39.16 -5.56 30.52
CA PRO A 418 -38.30 -4.85 31.46
C PRO A 418 -38.93 -4.86 32.87
N GLN A 419 -38.14 -5.14 33.90
CA GLN A 419 -38.51 -5.11 35.33
C GLN A 419 -39.46 -6.22 35.84
N GLY A 420 -39.80 -7.23 35.02
CA GLY A 420 -40.59 -8.37 35.50
C GLY A 420 -42.06 -8.08 35.82
N ALA A 421 -42.58 -6.91 35.41
CA ALA A 421 -44.00 -6.60 35.41
C ALA A 421 -44.65 -7.01 34.07
N GLU A 422 -45.98 -7.18 34.06
CA GLU A 422 -46.76 -7.33 32.82
C GLU A 422 -46.60 -6.07 31.97
N CYS A 423 -45.84 -6.15 30.88
CA CYS A 423 -45.64 -5.07 29.92
C CYS A 423 -46.51 -5.28 28.68
N ALA A 424 -46.84 -4.17 28.00
CA ALA A 424 -47.48 -4.26 26.69
C ALA A 424 -46.58 -5.04 25.70
N LEU A 425 -47.17 -5.78 24.78
CA LEU A 425 -46.43 -6.59 23.78
C LEU A 425 -45.41 -5.78 22.96
N SER A 426 -45.66 -4.48 22.76
CA SER A 426 -44.74 -3.53 22.10
C SER A 426 -43.53 -3.11 22.94
N GLU A 427 -43.57 -3.31 24.26
CA GLU A 427 -42.53 -2.90 25.23
C GLU A 427 -41.62 -4.07 25.64
N LYS A 428 -41.87 -5.29 25.15
CA LYS A 428 -40.98 -6.42 25.39
C LYS A 428 -39.61 -6.16 24.76
N ILE A 429 -38.57 -6.36 25.56
CA ILE A 429 -37.15 -6.24 25.19
C ILE A 429 -36.59 -7.65 25.01
N GLY A 430 -35.82 -7.87 23.95
CA GLY A 430 -35.32 -9.18 23.59
C GLY A 430 -35.36 -9.33 22.07
N PRO A 431 -34.63 -10.29 21.52
CA PRO A 431 -34.95 -11.69 21.77
C PRO A 431 -33.84 -12.44 22.52
N PHE A 432 -34.22 -13.15 23.59
CA PHE A 432 -33.31 -13.93 24.45
C PHE A 432 -33.52 -15.44 24.32
N GLY A 433 -34.44 -15.87 23.46
CA GLY A 433 -34.71 -17.28 23.21
C GLY A 433 -33.54 -18.01 22.55
N LEU A 434 -33.54 -19.34 22.68
CA LEU A 434 -32.52 -20.22 22.10
C LEU A 434 -32.48 -20.11 20.56
N GLY A 435 -33.64 -19.99 19.91
CA GLY A 435 -33.71 -19.85 18.45
C GLY A 435 -33.14 -18.52 17.97
N ALA A 436 -33.44 -17.43 18.67
CA ALA A 436 -32.85 -16.13 18.37
C ALA A 436 -31.34 -16.11 18.58
N SER A 437 -30.84 -16.80 19.62
CA SER A 437 -29.40 -16.95 19.86
C SER A 437 -28.72 -17.71 18.71
N ILE A 438 -29.33 -18.79 18.21
CA ILE A 438 -28.79 -19.52 17.04
C ILE A 438 -28.81 -18.64 15.79
N LEU A 439 -29.90 -17.91 15.54
CA LEU A 439 -30.01 -16.99 14.40
C LEU A 439 -28.97 -15.86 14.48
N SER A 440 -28.61 -15.40 15.67
CA SER A 440 -27.57 -14.38 15.85
C SER A 440 -26.19 -14.81 15.30
N LEU A 441 -25.91 -16.12 15.25
CA LEU A 441 -24.69 -16.65 14.60
C LEU A 441 -24.67 -16.36 13.09
N ALA A 442 -25.83 -16.18 12.45
CA ALA A 442 -25.89 -15.77 11.05
C ALA A 442 -25.34 -14.34 10.85
N VAL A 443 -25.44 -13.45 11.86
CA VAL A 443 -24.85 -12.10 11.81
C VAL A 443 -23.32 -12.17 11.79
N THR A 444 -22.73 -12.99 12.66
CA THR A 444 -21.27 -13.16 12.70
C THR A 444 -20.77 -13.86 11.44
N LEU A 445 -21.50 -14.87 10.94
CA LEU A 445 -21.22 -15.51 9.66
C LEU A 445 -21.38 -14.55 8.47
N ALA A 446 -22.35 -13.63 8.48
CA ALA A 446 -22.52 -12.64 7.42
C ALA A 446 -21.25 -11.80 7.26
N LEU A 447 -20.74 -11.24 8.36
CA LEU A 447 -19.51 -10.45 8.37
C LEU A 447 -18.29 -11.28 7.94
N GLY A 448 -18.14 -12.50 8.48
CA GLY A 448 -17.00 -13.36 8.17
C GLY A 448 -17.00 -13.88 6.72
N LEU A 449 -18.11 -14.50 6.30
CA LEU A 449 -18.24 -15.07 4.95
C LEU A 449 -18.36 -14.00 3.88
N GLY A 450 -18.99 -12.86 4.14
CA GLY A 450 -19.05 -11.75 3.18
C GLY A 450 -17.65 -11.27 2.80
N VAL A 451 -16.81 -11.00 3.80
CA VAL A 451 -15.40 -10.60 3.57
C VAL A 451 -14.58 -11.75 2.98
N GLY A 452 -14.78 -12.98 3.48
CA GLY A 452 -14.07 -14.18 3.01
C GLY A 452 -14.33 -14.49 1.53
N VAL A 453 -15.59 -14.48 1.11
CA VAL A 453 -16.04 -14.69 -0.28
C VAL A 453 -15.42 -13.65 -1.20
N TYR A 454 -15.43 -12.38 -0.80
CA TYR A 454 -14.83 -11.30 -1.59
C TYR A 454 -13.34 -11.55 -1.89
N PHE A 455 -12.54 -11.86 -0.86
CA PHE A 455 -11.11 -12.10 -1.04
C PHE A 455 -10.80 -13.43 -1.71
N ALA A 456 -11.58 -14.48 -1.46
CA ALA A 456 -11.41 -15.79 -2.08
C ALA A 456 -11.57 -15.70 -3.61
N PHE A 457 -12.67 -15.11 -4.08
CA PHE A 457 -12.91 -14.97 -5.53
C PHE A 457 -11.92 -14.01 -6.19
N ARG A 458 -11.57 -12.90 -5.52
CA ARG A 458 -10.59 -11.94 -6.05
C ARG A 458 -9.19 -12.53 -6.22
N SER A 459 -8.79 -13.47 -5.36
CA SER A 459 -7.44 -14.04 -5.34
C SER A 459 -7.30 -15.33 -6.14
N THR A 460 -8.37 -16.11 -6.34
CA THR A 460 -8.30 -17.45 -6.95
C THR A 460 -7.59 -17.48 -8.30
N ASN A 461 -7.95 -16.60 -9.24
CA ASN A 461 -7.34 -16.60 -10.57
C ASN A 461 -5.89 -16.09 -10.53
N VAL A 462 -5.60 -15.11 -9.68
CA VAL A 462 -4.25 -14.57 -9.48
C VAL A 462 -3.33 -15.62 -8.88
N ILE A 463 -3.82 -16.40 -7.90
CA ILE A 463 -3.07 -17.51 -7.30
C ILE A 463 -2.76 -18.60 -8.32
N LYS A 464 -3.67 -18.91 -9.25
CA LYS A 464 -3.40 -19.87 -10.33
C LYS A 464 -2.25 -19.41 -11.22
N ILE A 465 -2.22 -18.13 -11.59
CA ILE A 465 -1.12 -17.55 -12.37
C ILE A 465 0.17 -17.61 -11.56
N ARG A 466 0.16 -17.15 -10.31
CA ARG A 466 1.31 -17.20 -9.40
C ARG A 466 1.89 -18.60 -9.24
N ASN A 467 1.04 -19.61 -9.05
CA ASN A 467 1.49 -20.99 -8.92
C ASN A 467 2.09 -21.54 -10.22
N LYS A 468 1.59 -21.10 -11.38
CA LYS A 468 2.19 -21.42 -12.68
C LYS A 468 3.55 -20.73 -12.84
N THR A 469 3.66 -19.46 -12.45
CA THR A 469 4.92 -18.71 -12.46
C THR A 469 5.96 -19.34 -11.54
N LYS A 470 5.59 -19.76 -10.32
CA LYS A 470 6.52 -20.46 -9.41
C LYS A 470 7.09 -21.74 -10.01
N LYS A 471 6.23 -22.56 -10.64
CA LYS A 471 6.70 -23.76 -11.36
C LYS A 471 7.63 -23.42 -12.51
N LEU A 472 7.33 -22.35 -13.24
CA LEU A 472 8.18 -21.87 -14.32
C LEU A 472 9.53 -21.40 -13.77
N GLU A 473 9.55 -20.64 -12.66
CA GLU A 473 10.76 -20.18 -11.97
C GLU A 473 11.62 -21.35 -11.49
N ASP A 474 11.01 -22.38 -10.88
CA ASP A 474 11.69 -23.60 -10.44
C ASP A 474 12.35 -24.34 -11.62
N GLU A 475 11.69 -24.37 -12.78
CA GLU A 475 12.18 -24.99 -14.01
C GLU A 475 13.12 -24.08 -14.82
N PHE A 476 13.19 -22.78 -14.50
CA PHE A 476 13.75 -21.75 -15.37
C PHE A 476 15.25 -21.91 -15.60
N ALA A 477 16.00 -22.28 -14.56
CA ALA A 477 17.44 -22.50 -14.66
C ALA A 477 17.77 -23.64 -15.66
N SER A 478 17.03 -24.75 -15.57
CA SER A 478 17.15 -25.85 -16.53
C SER A 478 16.69 -25.43 -17.92
N ALA A 479 15.61 -24.65 -18.01
CA ALA A 479 15.09 -24.14 -19.28
C ALA A 479 16.09 -23.24 -20.02
N LEU A 480 16.73 -22.32 -19.29
CA LEU A 480 17.76 -21.43 -19.83
C LEU A 480 19.01 -22.21 -20.21
N PHE A 481 19.42 -23.19 -19.41
CA PHE A 481 20.57 -24.03 -19.73
C PHE A 481 20.35 -24.80 -21.04
N GLN A 482 19.18 -25.42 -21.22
CA GLN A 482 18.86 -26.12 -22.47
C GLN A 482 18.80 -25.18 -23.67
N LEU A 483 18.18 -24.00 -23.51
CA LEU A 483 18.15 -22.99 -24.57
C LEU A 483 19.57 -22.49 -24.91
N GLY A 484 20.38 -22.23 -23.90
CA GLY A 484 21.77 -21.80 -24.03
C GLY A 484 22.64 -22.82 -24.75
N ASN A 485 22.50 -24.11 -24.45
CA ASN A 485 23.19 -25.17 -25.19
C ASN A 485 22.83 -25.17 -26.67
N ARG A 486 21.54 -24.97 -27.01
CA ARG A 486 21.11 -24.93 -28.42
C ARG A 486 21.62 -23.71 -29.17
N LEU A 487 21.65 -22.55 -28.51
CA LEU A 487 22.28 -21.37 -29.06
C LEU A 487 23.80 -21.57 -29.25
N GLY A 488 24.45 -22.24 -28.28
CA GLY A 488 25.86 -22.62 -28.33
C GLY A 488 26.20 -23.61 -29.45
N ASP A 489 25.26 -24.49 -29.82
CA ASP A 489 25.37 -25.38 -30.99
C ASP A 489 25.31 -24.61 -32.33
N GLY A 490 25.15 -23.28 -32.31
CA GLY A 490 25.05 -22.44 -33.50
C GLY A 490 23.65 -22.40 -34.13
N LEU A 491 22.62 -22.88 -33.42
CA LEU A 491 21.24 -22.78 -33.90
C LEU A 491 20.73 -21.34 -33.75
N PRO A 492 20.07 -20.78 -34.79
CA PRO A 492 19.35 -19.52 -34.67
C PRO A 492 18.32 -19.57 -33.54
N ALA A 493 18.13 -18.45 -32.85
CA ALA A 493 17.24 -18.36 -31.68
C ALA A 493 15.81 -18.81 -32.00
N GLU A 494 15.34 -18.50 -33.21
CA GLU A 494 14.03 -18.86 -33.74
C GLU A 494 13.80 -20.37 -33.77
N ILE A 495 14.85 -21.15 -34.05
CA ILE A 495 14.80 -22.62 -34.11
C ILE A 495 15.10 -23.22 -32.73
N ALA A 496 15.95 -22.55 -31.94
CA ALA A 496 16.32 -22.99 -30.61
C ALA A 496 15.11 -23.08 -29.66
N PHE A 497 14.17 -22.12 -29.71
CA PHE A 497 12.94 -22.19 -28.92
C PHE A 497 12.09 -23.42 -29.24
N GLY A 498 11.93 -23.77 -30.53
CA GLY A 498 11.18 -24.95 -30.95
C GLY A 498 11.79 -26.25 -30.45
N LYS A 499 13.10 -26.45 -30.65
CA LYS A 499 13.80 -27.65 -30.19
C LYS A 499 13.81 -27.78 -28.67
N THR A 500 14.01 -26.68 -27.96
CA THR A 500 13.99 -26.70 -26.50
C THR A 500 12.58 -26.98 -25.97
N ALA A 501 11.53 -26.47 -26.63
CA ALA A 501 10.15 -26.78 -26.27
C ALA A 501 9.81 -28.28 -26.39
N GLU A 502 10.32 -28.95 -27.43
CA GLU A 502 10.15 -30.40 -27.62
C GLU A 502 10.85 -31.20 -26.52
N ILE A 503 12.11 -30.85 -26.20
CA ILE A 503 12.89 -31.50 -25.14
C ILE A 503 12.23 -31.31 -23.77
N MET A 504 11.65 -30.15 -23.53
CA MET A 504 10.98 -29.79 -22.27
C MET A 504 9.48 -30.10 -22.28
N GLY A 505 9.03 -30.99 -23.15
CA GLY A 505 7.63 -31.40 -23.26
C GLY A 505 7.05 -31.85 -21.92
N GLY A 506 5.87 -31.30 -21.57
CA GLY A 506 5.18 -31.60 -20.31
C GLY A 506 5.58 -30.73 -19.12
N THR A 507 6.54 -29.81 -19.29
CA THR A 507 6.92 -28.81 -18.27
C THR A 507 6.27 -27.45 -18.57
N THR A 508 6.16 -26.58 -17.55
CA THR A 508 5.61 -25.24 -17.75
C THR A 508 6.52 -24.34 -18.60
N SER A 509 7.84 -24.55 -18.50
CA SER A 509 8.83 -23.90 -19.35
C SER A 509 8.76 -24.35 -20.81
N GLY A 510 8.48 -25.64 -21.06
CA GLY A 510 8.23 -26.17 -22.40
C GLY A 510 7.00 -25.56 -23.07
N ASP A 511 5.90 -25.42 -22.32
CA ASP A 511 4.70 -24.71 -22.80
C ASP A 511 4.99 -23.24 -23.16
N PHE A 512 5.82 -22.56 -22.36
CA PHE A 512 6.25 -21.20 -22.63
C PHE A 512 7.09 -21.10 -23.91
N TYR A 513 8.10 -21.96 -24.07
CA TYR A 513 8.91 -21.97 -25.31
C TYR A 513 8.10 -22.39 -26.54
N SER A 514 7.12 -23.28 -26.37
CA SER A 514 6.17 -23.65 -27.43
C SER A 514 5.31 -22.45 -27.85
N LEU A 515 4.89 -21.61 -26.89
CA LEU A 515 4.18 -20.36 -27.17
C LEU A 515 5.05 -19.40 -27.98
N VAL A 516 6.30 -19.18 -27.56
CA VAL A 516 7.27 -18.33 -28.27
C VAL A 516 7.51 -18.84 -29.69
N ASN A 517 7.78 -20.15 -29.84
CA ASN A 517 7.96 -20.78 -31.16
C ASN A 517 6.72 -20.62 -32.06
N ARG A 518 5.51 -20.74 -31.49
CA ARG A 518 4.27 -20.52 -32.24
C ARG A 518 4.11 -19.07 -32.69
N ASN A 519 4.47 -18.11 -31.85
CA ASN A 519 4.42 -16.69 -32.19
C ASN A 519 5.39 -16.36 -33.34
N ILE A 520 6.61 -16.91 -33.29
CA ILE A 520 7.60 -16.74 -34.35
C ILE A 520 7.12 -17.40 -35.67
N THR A 521 6.73 -18.68 -35.61
CA THR A 521 6.42 -19.46 -36.82
C THR A 521 5.06 -19.14 -37.45
N LYS A 522 4.03 -18.82 -36.65
CA LYS A 522 2.67 -18.57 -37.15
C LYS A 522 2.33 -17.09 -37.31
N LEU A 523 2.90 -16.21 -36.48
CA LEU A 523 2.61 -14.78 -36.52
C LEU A 523 3.74 -13.96 -37.15
N GLY A 524 4.89 -14.60 -37.44
CA GLY A 524 6.04 -13.92 -38.05
C GLY A 524 6.72 -12.91 -37.13
N MET A 525 6.52 -13.05 -35.81
CA MET A 525 7.05 -12.13 -34.81
C MET A 525 8.57 -12.31 -34.65
N SER A 526 9.26 -11.21 -34.35
CA SER A 526 10.66 -11.29 -33.89
C SER A 526 10.76 -12.00 -32.55
N VAL A 527 11.94 -12.51 -32.19
CA VAL A 527 12.15 -13.18 -30.88
C VAL A 527 11.74 -12.29 -29.71
N LYS A 528 12.01 -10.97 -29.80
CA LYS A 528 11.63 -10.01 -28.75
C LYS A 528 10.11 -9.92 -28.61
N GLU A 529 9.38 -9.70 -29.71
CA GLU A 529 7.91 -9.59 -29.73
C GLU A 529 7.21 -10.93 -29.43
N ALA A 530 7.90 -12.06 -29.66
CA ALA A 530 7.36 -13.37 -29.34
C ALA A 530 7.41 -13.68 -27.84
N ILE A 531 8.35 -13.07 -27.12
CA ILE A 531 8.57 -13.25 -25.67
C ILE A 531 7.78 -12.21 -24.85
N PHE A 532 7.78 -10.95 -25.28
CA PHE A 532 7.16 -9.81 -24.61
C PHE A 532 6.01 -9.24 -25.43
#